data_AF-A0A9W9AMW8-F1
#
_entry.id   AF-A0A9W9AMW8-F1
#
_cell.length_a   1.000
_cell.length_b   1.000
_cell.length_c   1.000
_cell.angle_alpha   90.00
_cell.angle_beta   90.00
_cell.angle_gamma   90.00
#
_symmetry.space_group_name_H-M   'P 1'
#
loop_
_entity.id
_entity.type
_entity.pdbx_description
1 polymer ?
#
loop_
_entity_poly.entity_id
_entity_poly.type
_entity_poly.pdbx_seq_one_letter_code
_entity_poly.pdbx_strand_id
1 'polypeptide(L)'
;MRKLIALQQLKSGDEPFIKFPSGSTALSTYKNPKLYAYLWPTLFPYGVGMMENDDIHSDSSVGFRHIDMRTHTSYLLQSKPNCRFQTHLSFIFVIGNILQRRQTSFNAKLAVKRSWFPHVEVLLQKITKNTIDEYTLKLKENPFTRAVTEGEKAASQLMKYINYVDEHIPGSMSEVQNMREEMFSLVHTNNLPHVFLTLNPSDTNNPIAQVFAGRNINLDQFFHNLKPQTDNLERSACIAQNPVAGAQFFNFSVRNLLDILLGTKRQNRKGVFGEVAVY
;
A
#
# COMPACT_ATOMS: atom_id res chain seq x y z
N MET A 1 -18.43 26.53 -14.92
CA MET A 1 -19.79 26.44 -14.32
C MET A 1 -19.82 25.94 -12.88
N ARG A 2 -19.32 24.73 -12.53
CA ARG A 2 -19.40 24.20 -11.13
C ARG A 2 -18.93 25.17 -10.03
N LYS A 3 -17.81 25.89 -10.23
CA LYS A 3 -17.30 26.87 -9.25
C LYS A 3 -18.22 28.09 -9.07
N LEU A 4 -18.88 28.55 -10.14
CA LEU A 4 -19.82 29.69 -10.10
C LEU A 4 -21.13 29.31 -9.41
N ILE A 5 -21.62 28.08 -9.64
CA ILE A 5 -22.79 27.53 -8.95
C ILE A 5 -22.53 27.43 -7.44
N ALA A 6 -21.37 26.88 -7.05
CA ALA A 6 -20.97 26.82 -5.64
C ALA A 6 -20.85 28.21 -4.99
N LEU A 7 -20.33 29.21 -5.71
CA LEU A 7 -20.26 30.60 -5.25
C LEU A 7 -21.65 31.24 -5.10
N GLN A 8 -22.58 30.94 -5.99
CA GLN A 8 -23.95 31.43 -5.92
C GLN A 8 -24.68 30.83 -4.72
N GLN A 9 -24.52 29.53 -4.46
CA GLN A 9 -25.04 28.84 -3.26
C GLN A 9 -24.43 29.38 -1.96
N LEU A 10 -23.11 29.65 -1.95
CA LEU A 10 -22.44 30.28 -0.81
C LEU A 10 -22.99 31.67 -0.49
N LYS A 11 -23.37 32.44 -1.52
CA LYS A 11 -23.93 33.79 -1.36
C LYS A 11 -25.42 33.80 -1.00
N SER A 12 -26.20 32.83 -1.48
CA SER A 12 -27.62 32.75 -1.18
C SER A 12 -27.87 32.28 0.26
N GLY A 13 -26.93 31.53 0.85
CA GLY A 13 -27.04 31.02 2.22
C GLY A 13 -28.01 29.85 2.35
N ASP A 14 -28.46 29.28 1.23
CA ASP A 14 -29.45 28.20 1.20
C ASP A 14 -28.88 26.86 1.68
N GLU A 15 -27.56 26.67 1.63
CA GLU A 15 -26.89 25.44 2.05
C GLU A 15 -25.90 25.68 3.22
N PRO A 16 -25.95 24.87 4.28
CA PRO A 16 -24.98 24.94 5.37
C PRO A 16 -23.60 24.48 4.88
N PHE A 17 -22.57 25.31 5.12
CA PHE A 17 -21.19 25.00 4.76
C PHE A 17 -20.29 24.97 5.99
N ILE A 18 -19.26 24.12 5.95
CA ILE A 18 -18.22 24.06 6.99
C ILE A 18 -16.98 24.78 6.46
N LYS A 19 -16.56 25.84 7.15
CA LYS A 19 -15.31 26.54 6.84
C LYS A 19 -14.14 25.80 7.47
N PHE A 20 -13.23 25.29 6.65
CA PHE A 20 -11.94 24.76 7.10
C PHE A 20 -10.84 25.80 6.87
N PRO A 21 -10.37 26.50 7.92
CA PRO A 21 -9.25 27.43 7.80
C PRO A 21 -7.93 26.68 7.65
N SER A 22 -7.05 27.18 6.80
CA SER A 22 -5.63 26.78 6.79
C SER A 22 -4.90 27.46 7.95
N GLY A 23 -4.03 26.72 8.65
CA GLY A 23 -3.18 27.24 9.73
C GLY A 23 -1.69 27.14 9.39
N SER A 24 -0.86 27.91 10.10
CA SER A 24 0.61 27.88 9.99
C SER A 24 1.25 26.72 10.78
N THR A 25 0.51 26.10 11.70
CA THR A 25 0.99 25.01 12.55
C THR A 25 0.49 23.67 12.04
N ALA A 26 1.41 22.75 11.76
CA ALA A 26 1.05 21.40 11.34
C ALA A 26 0.42 20.63 12.52
N LEU A 27 -0.72 19.97 12.26
CA LEU A 27 -1.35 19.10 13.24
C LEU A 27 -0.63 17.75 13.29
N SER A 28 -0.43 17.22 14.51
CA SER A 28 0.06 15.85 14.69
C SER A 28 -0.92 14.87 14.07
N THR A 29 -0.40 13.93 13.29
CA THR A 29 -1.18 12.79 12.80
C THR A 29 -1.30 11.68 13.85
N TYR A 30 -0.52 11.69 14.92
CA TYR A 30 -0.55 10.70 16.01
C TYR A 30 -1.50 11.10 17.13
N LYS A 31 -2.31 10.14 17.61
CA LYS A 31 -3.21 10.31 18.76
C LYS A 31 -4.07 11.57 18.68
N ASN A 32 -4.53 11.89 17.47
CA ASN A 32 -5.33 13.06 17.17
C ASN A 32 -6.57 12.65 16.37
N PRO A 33 -7.56 12.00 17.01
CA PRO A 33 -8.72 11.45 16.32
C PRO A 33 -9.55 12.51 15.58
N LYS A 34 -9.58 13.75 16.13
CA LYS A 34 -10.31 14.88 15.53
C LYS A 34 -9.78 15.26 14.15
N LEU A 35 -8.48 15.07 13.92
CA LEU A 35 -7.87 15.30 12.60
C LEU A 35 -8.59 14.51 11.50
N TYR A 36 -8.95 13.25 11.75
CA TYR A 36 -9.58 12.41 10.73
C TYR A 36 -11.00 12.85 10.40
N ALA A 37 -11.75 13.36 11.39
CA ALA A 37 -13.05 13.99 11.14
C ALA A 37 -12.91 15.29 10.34
N TYR A 38 -11.85 16.06 10.58
CA TYR A 38 -11.54 17.27 9.81
C TYR A 38 -11.14 16.97 8.37
N LEU A 39 -10.36 15.92 8.13
CA LEU A 39 -9.94 15.51 6.80
C LEU A 39 -11.10 14.93 5.98
N TRP A 40 -12.03 14.22 6.63
CA TRP A 40 -13.13 13.52 5.96
C TRP A 40 -14.48 13.71 6.66
N PRO A 41 -15.03 14.94 6.65
CA PRO A 41 -16.34 15.20 7.24
C PRO A 41 -17.46 14.36 6.60
N THR A 42 -17.32 13.98 5.33
CA THR A 42 -18.27 13.10 4.62
C THR A 42 -18.20 11.64 5.06
N LEU A 43 -17.05 11.18 5.55
CA LEU A 43 -16.88 9.82 6.08
C LEU A 43 -17.25 9.74 7.56
N PHE A 44 -17.04 10.82 8.30
CA PHE A 44 -17.33 10.94 9.74
C PHE A 44 -18.31 12.09 10.03
N PRO A 45 -19.54 12.07 9.49
CA PRO A 45 -20.48 13.20 9.56
C PRO A 45 -20.92 13.57 10.99
N TYR A 46 -20.87 12.61 11.91
CA TYR A 46 -21.24 12.80 13.32
C TYR A 46 -20.02 13.07 14.22
N GLY A 47 -18.81 13.15 13.67
CA GLY A 47 -17.60 13.34 14.48
C GLY A 47 -17.31 12.19 15.44
N VAL A 48 -17.77 10.97 15.14
CA VAL A 48 -17.51 9.74 15.90
C VAL A 48 -16.99 8.62 15.00
N GLY A 49 -16.39 7.59 15.61
CA GLY A 49 -15.87 6.42 14.88
C GLY A 49 -14.54 6.65 14.16
N MET A 50 -13.84 7.75 14.44
CA MET A 50 -12.50 8.02 13.90
C MET A 50 -11.46 7.07 14.50
N MET A 51 -10.36 6.90 13.79
CA MET A 51 -9.21 6.13 14.25
C MET A 51 -8.53 6.80 15.45
N GLU A 52 -7.94 5.98 16.33
CA GLU A 52 -7.19 6.44 17.51
C GLU A 52 -8.03 7.31 18.45
N ASN A 53 -9.34 7.03 18.53
CA ASN A 53 -10.24 7.71 19.44
C ASN A 53 -10.38 6.91 20.73
N ASP A 54 -9.50 7.21 21.69
CA ASP A 54 -9.53 6.62 23.03
C ASP A 54 -10.60 7.27 23.94
N ASP A 55 -11.24 8.37 23.51
CA ASP A 55 -12.25 9.07 24.33
C ASP A 55 -13.58 8.28 24.43
N ILE A 56 -13.82 7.32 23.53
CA ILE A 56 -15.01 6.47 23.52
C ILE A 56 -14.77 5.22 24.38
N HIS A 57 -14.59 5.43 25.68
CA HIS A 57 -14.69 4.36 26.67
C HIS A 57 -16.14 4.32 27.18
N SER A 58 -17.06 3.77 26.36
CA SER A 58 -18.41 3.47 26.84
C SER A 58 -18.34 2.23 27.72
N ASP A 59 -18.58 2.45 29.01
CA ASP A 59 -18.80 1.43 30.04
C ASP A 59 -17.57 0.55 30.37
N SER A 60 -17.00 0.78 31.55
CA SER A 60 -15.85 0.03 32.09
C SER A 60 -16.15 -1.46 32.37
N SER A 61 -17.38 -1.90 32.11
CA SER A 61 -17.87 -3.28 32.23
C SER A 61 -17.32 -4.20 31.13
N VAL A 62 -17.07 -3.66 29.93
CA VAL A 62 -16.49 -4.39 28.81
C VAL A 62 -15.16 -3.74 28.48
N GLY A 63 -14.06 -4.33 28.93
CA GLY A 63 -12.71 -3.80 28.70
C GLY A 63 -12.47 -3.56 27.21
N PHE A 64 -12.66 -2.31 26.76
CA PHE A 64 -12.47 -1.97 25.35
C PHE A 64 -10.99 -2.11 25.02
N ARG A 65 -10.66 -3.13 24.22
CA ARG A 65 -9.30 -3.37 23.77
C ARG A 65 -8.90 -2.24 22.82
N HIS A 66 -7.76 -1.60 23.10
CA HIS A 66 -7.17 -0.63 22.19
C HIS A 66 -7.04 -1.25 20.79
N ILE A 67 -7.69 -0.64 19.80
CA ILE A 67 -7.66 -1.05 18.39
C ILE A 67 -6.59 -0.24 17.68
N ASP A 68 -5.60 -0.92 17.11
CA ASP A 68 -4.58 -0.23 16.35
C ASP A 68 -5.15 0.41 15.06
N MET A 69 -4.51 1.50 14.62
CA MET A 69 -4.97 2.28 13.47
C MET A 69 -5.08 1.43 12.19
N ARG A 70 -4.18 0.46 11.99
CA ARG A 70 -4.17 -0.38 10.79
C ARG A 70 -5.40 -1.29 10.80
N THR A 71 -5.67 -1.98 11.90
CA THR A 71 -6.86 -2.83 12.07
C THR A 71 -8.14 -2.04 11.92
N HIS A 72 -8.23 -0.85 12.53
CA HIS A 72 -9.40 0.02 12.38
C HIS A 72 -9.58 0.46 10.92
N THR A 73 -8.50 0.87 10.23
CA THR A 73 -8.56 1.22 8.81
C THR A 73 -9.02 0.03 7.96
N SER A 74 -8.47 -1.17 8.19
CA SER A 74 -8.88 -2.38 7.50
C SER A 74 -10.37 -2.67 7.71
N TYR A 75 -10.88 -2.48 8.93
CA TYR A 75 -12.30 -2.59 9.22
C TYR A 75 -13.13 -1.56 8.44
N LEU A 76 -12.73 -0.28 8.41
CA LEU A 76 -13.44 0.76 7.66
C LEU A 76 -13.48 0.47 6.15
N LEU A 77 -12.38 -0.04 5.60
CA LEU A 77 -12.31 -0.47 4.20
C LEU A 77 -13.13 -1.74 3.92
N GLN A 78 -13.37 -2.60 4.91
CA GLN A 78 -14.14 -3.85 4.75
C GLN A 78 -15.61 -3.73 5.17
N SER A 79 -15.98 -2.64 5.84
CA SER A 79 -17.34 -2.37 6.33
C SER A 79 -18.33 -2.25 5.16
N LYS A 80 -19.27 -3.19 5.09
CA LYS A 80 -20.46 -3.17 4.21
C LYS A 80 -21.62 -2.51 4.97
N PRO A 81 -22.50 -1.69 4.35
CA PRO A 81 -23.00 -1.84 2.97
C PRO A 81 -22.50 -0.79 1.96
N ASN A 82 -22.05 0.39 2.39
CA ASN A 82 -22.01 1.56 1.50
C ASN A 82 -20.68 1.79 0.75
N CYS A 83 -19.65 0.95 0.95
CA CYS A 83 -18.31 1.06 0.35
C CYS A 83 -17.67 2.47 0.39
N ARG A 84 -18.21 3.40 1.20
CA ARG A 84 -17.85 4.83 1.18
C ARG A 84 -16.37 5.09 1.44
N PHE A 85 -15.75 4.28 2.31
CA PHE A 85 -14.32 4.36 2.60
C PHE A 85 -13.47 3.79 1.46
N GLN A 86 -13.99 2.82 0.72
CA GLN A 86 -13.32 2.21 -0.43
C GLN A 86 -13.32 3.11 -1.66
N THR A 87 -14.33 3.97 -1.80
CA THR A 87 -14.47 4.89 -2.94
C THR A 87 -13.91 6.29 -2.68
N HIS A 88 -13.60 6.61 -1.43
CA HIS A 88 -13.02 7.90 -1.06
C HIS A 88 -11.50 7.90 -1.30
N LEU A 89 -11.07 8.21 -2.53
CA LEU A 89 -9.67 8.11 -2.95
C LEU A 89 -8.69 8.88 -2.04
N SER A 90 -9.06 10.06 -1.53
CA SER A 90 -8.17 10.79 -0.62
C SER A 90 -8.04 10.12 0.75
N PHE A 91 -9.04 9.35 1.20
CA PHE A 91 -8.94 8.58 2.44
C PHE A 91 -7.90 7.48 2.28
N ILE A 92 -8.03 6.69 1.22
CA ILE A 92 -7.09 5.60 0.90
C ILE A 92 -5.68 6.14 0.74
N PHE A 93 -5.51 7.20 -0.05
CA PHE A 93 -4.21 7.79 -0.31
C PHE A 93 -3.55 8.32 0.97
N VAL A 94 -4.23 9.19 1.72
CA VAL A 94 -3.64 9.83 2.91
C VAL A 94 -3.44 8.82 4.04
N ILE A 95 -4.38 7.92 4.29
CA ILE A 95 -4.21 6.90 5.33
C ILE A 95 -3.10 5.93 4.96
N GLY A 96 -3.02 5.49 3.70
CA GLY A 96 -1.90 4.67 3.21
C GLY A 96 -0.55 5.35 3.48
N ASN A 97 -0.43 6.64 3.14
CA ASN A 97 0.77 7.43 3.40
C ASN A 97 1.06 7.59 4.90
N ILE A 98 0.06 7.84 5.74
CA ILE A 98 0.25 7.94 7.19
C ILE A 98 0.75 6.61 7.75
N LEU A 99 0.12 5.49 7.39
CA LEU A 99 0.53 4.15 7.83
C LEU A 99 1.95 3.81 7.37
N GLN A 100 2.28 4.08 6.10
CA GLN A 100 3.62 3.85 5.55
C GLN A 100 4.66 4.70 6.26
N ARG A 101 4.43 6.01 6.41
CA ARG A 101 5.36 6.92 7.11
C ARG A 101 5.59 6.49 8.56
N ARG A 102 4.53 6.08 9.26
CA ARG A 102 4.63 5.60 10.65
C ARG A 102 5.47 4.33 10.73
N GLN A 103 5.20 3.36 9.84
CA GLN A 103 5.96 2.11 9.78
C GLN A 103 7.44 2.37 9.46
N THR A 104 7.73 3.17 8.43
CA THR A 104 9.09 3.51 8.04
C THR A 104 9.82 4.27 9.15
N SER A 105 9.16 5.23 9.81
CA SER A 105 9.77 5.97 10.93
C SER A 105 10.08 5.07 12.11
N PHE A 106 9.18 4.13 12.42
CA PHE A 106 9.39 3.14 13.49
C PHE A 106 10.54 2.19 13.16
N ASN A 107 10.56 1.64 11.94
CA ASN A 107 11.60 0.73 11.50
C ASN A 107 12.97 1.43 11.45
N ALA A 108 13.04 2.66 10.92
CA ALA A 108 14.26 3.46 10.92
C ALA A 108 14.74 3.73 12.35
N LYS A 109 13.84 4.00 13.30
CA LYS A 109 14.18 4.18 14.72
C LYS A 109 14.76 2.89 15.33
N LEU A 110 14.28 1.71 14.94
CA LEU A 110 14.81 0.43 15.43
C LEU A 110 16.15 0.08 14.78
N ALA A 111 16.30 0.35 13.49
CA ALA A 111 17.51 0.04 12.73
C ALA A 111 18.68 0.98 13.09
N VAL A 112 18.43 2.29 13.22
CA VAL A 112 19.50 3.27 13.38
C VAL A 112 19.93 3.40 14.84
N LYS A 113 21.19 3.07 15.12
CA LYS A 113 21.80 3.35 16.43
C LYS A 113 22.18 4.82 16.53
N ARG A 114 21.98 5.42 17.71
CA ARG A 114 22.33 6.83 17.96
C ARG A 114 23.83 7.12 17.76
N SER A 115 24.69 6.12 17.94
CA SER A 115 26.14 6.19 17.69
C SER A 115 26.52 6.27 16.22
N TRP A 116 25.61 5.94 15.29
CA TRP A 116 25.88 6.02 13.85
C TRP A 116 25.79 7.44 13.31
N PHE A 117 25.04 8.34 13.95
CA PHE A 117 24.82 9.70 13.43
C PHE A 117 26.12 10.48 13.17
N PRO A 118 27.10 10.54 14.11
CA PRO A 118 28.37 11.23 13.84
C PRO A 118 29.15 10.59 12.69
N HIS A 119 29.10 9.27 12.57
CA HIS A 119 29.78 8.54 11.49
C HIS A 119 29.14 8.84 10.12
N VAL A 120 27.81 8.84 10.05
CA VAL A 120 27.05 9.15 8.83
C VAL A 120 27.31 10.59 8.39
N GLU A 121 27.36 11.53 9.32
CA GLU A 121 27.68 12.94 9.03
C GLU A 121 29.07 13.09 8.42
N VAL A 122 30.10 12.46 9.00
CA VAL A 122 31.46 12.47 8.47
C VAL A 122 31.52 11.83 7.07
N LEU A 123 30.82 10.72 6.86
CA LEU A 123 30.75 10.08 5.53
C LEU A 123 30.09 11.00 4.51
N LEU A 124 28.99 11.66 4.88
CA LEU A 124 28.25 12.56 4.00
C LEU A 124 29.09 13.78 3.60
N GLN A 125 29.89 14.33 4.53
CA GLN A 125 30.82 15.43 4.24
C GLN A 125 31.94 15.04 3.26
N LYS A 126 32.36 13.76 3.26
CA LYS A 126 33.38 13.25 2.32
C LYS A 126 32.85 13.03 0.90
N ILE A 127 31.53 12.97 0.72
CA ILE A 127 30.90 12.70 -0.57
C ILE A 127 30.65 14.04 -1.27
N THR A 128 31.38 14.28 -2.35
CA THR A 128 31.16 15.47 -3.20
C THR A 128 30.21 15.15 -4.35
N LYS A 129 29.64 16.19 -4.97
CA LYS A 129 28.80 16.01 -6.17
C LYS A 129 29.54 15.26 -7.28
N ASN A 130 30.80 15.61 -7.54
CA ASN A 130 31.63 14.96 -8.56
C ASN A 130 31.83 13.47 -8.23
N THR A 131 32.06 13.13 -6.96
CA THR A 131 32.16 11.75 -6.51
C THR A 131 30.90 10.95 -6.84
N ILE A 132 29.71 11.53 -6.63
CA ILE A 132 28.43 10.88 -6.95
C ILE A 132 28.32 10.62 -8.45
N ASP A 133 28.62 11.63 -9.27
CA ASP A 133 28.51 11.53 -10.73
C ASP A 133 29.49 10.46 -11.29
N GLU A 134 30.77 10.53 -10.90
CA GLU A 134 31.80 9.58 -11.31
C GLU A 134 31.50 8.16 -10.85
N TYR A 135 31.11 7.98 -9.58
CA TYR A 135 30.83 6.66 -9.03
C TYR A 135 29.58 6.04 -9.64
N THR A 136 28.57 6.87 -9.94
CA THR A 136 27.36 6.43 -10.64
C THR A 136 27.69 5.92 -12.05
N LEU A 137 28.56 6.61 -12.79
CA LEU A 137 29.01 6.16 -14.12
C LEU A 137 29.76 4.82 -14.02
N LYS A 138 30.69 4.69 -13.07
CA LYS A 138 31.41 3.43 -12.83
C LYS A 138 30.48 2.26 -12.49
N LEU A 139 29.48 2.49 -11.65
CA LEU A 139 28.49 1.46 -11.29
C LEU A 139 27.56 1.09 -12.44
N LYS A 140 27.25 2.03 -13.35
CA LYS A 140 26.46 1.74 -14.56
C LYS A 140 27.24 0.88 -15.55
N GLU A 141 28.54 1.13 -15.72
CA GLU A 141 29.39 0.33 -16.59
C GLU A 141 29.64 -1.06 -16.02
N ASN A 142 29.93 -1.15 -14.72
CA ASN A 142 30.10 -2.42 -14.03
C ASN A 142 29.55 -2.35 -12.59
N PRO A 143 28.44 -3.04 -12.29
CA PRO A 143 27.84 -3.08 -10.95
C PRO A 143 28.78 -3.63 -9.86
N PHE A 144 29.80 -4.41 -10.22
CA PHE A 144 30.76 -5.00 -9.28
C PHE A 144 32.03 -4.16 -9.09
N THR A 145 32.04 -2.92 -9.58
CA THR A 145 33.18 -2.02 -9.45
C THR A 145 33.49 -1.72 -7.98
N ARG A 146 34.76 -1.88 -7.60
CA ARG A 146 35.23 -1.55 -6.25
C ARG A 146 35.41 -0.05 -6.10
N ALA A 147 35.01 0.48 -4.95
CA ALA A 147 35.28 1.86 -4.57
C ALA A 147 36.79 2.08 -4.36
N VAL A 148 37.36 3.04 -5.08
CA VAL A 148 38.81 3.34 -5.07
C VAL A 148 39.09 4.61 -4.29
N THR A 149 38.38 5.70 -4.60
CA THR A 149 38.63 7.01 -3.98
C THR A 149 38.06 7.08 -2.55
N GLU A 150 38.56 8.02 -1.73
CA GLU A 150 38.01 8.28 -0.39
C GLU A 150 36.51 8.56 -0.44
N GLY A 151 36.08 9.38 -1.40
CA GLY A 151 34.67 9.70 -1.61
C GLY A 151 33.85 8.49 -2.05
N GLU A 152 34.35 7.66 -2.96
CA GLU A 152 33.67 6.43 -3.39
C GLU A 152 33.55 5.43 -2.24
N LYS A 153 34.59 5.28 -1.42
CA LYS A 153 34.57 4.40 -0.24
C LYS A 153 33.55 4.92 0.78
N ALA A 154 33.52 6.23 1.00
CA ALA A 154 32.53 6.86 1.86
C ALA A 154 31.10 6.66 1.33
N ALA A 155 30.88 6.83 0.03
CA ALA A 155 29.59 6.57 -0.62
C ALA A 155 29.17 5.10 -0.50
N SER A 156 30.08 4.17 -0.80
CA SER A 156 29.84 2.73 -0.65
C SER A 156 29.50 2.35 0.80
N GLN A 157 30.18 2.93 1.78
CA GLN A 157 29.89 2.71 3.19
C GLN A 157 28.56 3.34 3.62
N LEU A 158 28.24 4.54 3.15
CA LEU A 158 26.94 5.19 3.40
C LEU A 158 25.79 4.37 2.82
N MET A 159 25.95 3.83 1.62
CA MET A 159 24.96 2.94 1.00
C MET A 159 24.66 1.70 1.84
N LYS A 160 25.65 1.14 2.56
CA LYS A 160 25.39 0.02 3.49
C LYS A 160 24.44 0.41 4.62
N TYR A 161 24.60 1.62 5.19
CA TYR A 161 23.69 2.12 6.21
C TYR A 161 22.28 2.38 5.64
N ILE A 162 22.20 2.93 4.42
CA ILE A 162 20.92 3.17 3.75
C ILE A 162 20.21 1.85 3.47
N ASN A 163 20.90 0.86 2.87
CA ASN A 163 20.32 -0.45 2.55
C ASN A 163 19.81 -1.17 3.80
N TYR A 164 20.52 -1.05 4.92
CA TYR A 164 20.08 -1.63 6.19
C TYR A 164 18.75 -1.05 6.69
N VAL A 165 18.53 0.26 6.49
CA VAL A 165 17.24 0.90 6.83
C VAL A 165 16.18 0.56 5.79
N ASP A 166 16.55 0.51 4.52
CA ASP A 166 15.69 0.26 3.36
C ASP A 166 15.06 -1.14 3.36
N GLU A 167 15.78 -2.15 3.87
CA GLU A 167 15.29 -3.53 4.02
C GLU A 167 13.92 -3.63 4.71
N HIS A 168 13.64 -2.70 5.63
CA HIS A 168 12.41 -2.71 6.42
C HIS A 168 11.30 -1.81 5.82
N ILE A 169 11.50 -1.29 4.62
CA ILE A 169 10.52 -0.45 3.93
C ILE A 169 9.79 -1.31 2.89
N PRO A 170 8.46 -1.47 3.00
CA PRO A 170 7.69 -2.21 2.01
C PRO A 170 7.84 -1.62 0.59
N GLY A 171 8.10 -2.46 -0.39
CA GLY A 171 8.36 -2.11 -1.79
C GLY A 171 9.77 -1.61 -2.08
N SER A 172 10.70 -1.71 -1.13
CA SER A 172 12.09 -1.32 -1.34
C SER A 172 12.84 -2.27 -2.27
N MET A 173 13.94 -1.78 -2.86
CA MET A 173 14.82 -2.64 -3.65
C MET A 173 15.46 -3.74 -2.78
N SER A 174 15.68 -3.44 -1.51
CA SER A 174 16.22 -4.38 -0.53
C SER A 174 15.24 -5.53 -0.25
N GLU A 175 13.94 -5.25 -0.06
CA GLU A 175 12.91 -6.29 0.10
C GLU A 175 12.79 -7.16 -1.17
N VAL A 176 12.85 -6.55 -2.36
CA VAL A 176 12.86 -7.30 -3.63
C VAL A 176 14.07 -8.23 -3.73
N GLN A 177 15.23 -7.78 -3.29
CA GLN A 177 16.43 -8.61 -3.25
C GLN A 177 16.28 -9.77 -2.26
N ASN A 178 15.74 -9.53 -1.07
CA ASN A 178 15.46 -10.58 -0.09
C ASN A 178 14.49 -11.64 -0.64
N MET A 179 13.41 -11.24 -1.32
CA MET A 179 12.49 -12.18 -1.97
C MET A 179 13.18 -13.03 -3.05
N ARG A 180 14.14 -12.46 -3.80
CA ARG A 180 14.94 -13.22 -4.78
C ARG A 180 15.87 -14.21 -4.10
N GLU A 181 16.49 -13.82 -3.00
CA GLU A 181 17.35 -14.71 -2.21
C GLU A 181 16.56 -15.87 -1.61
N GLU A 182 15.35 -15.62 -1.11
CA GLU A 182 14.41 -16.65 -0.68
C GLU A 182 14.07 -17.61 -1.83
N MET A 183 13.71 -17.09 -3.00
CA MET A 183 13.48 -17.91 -4.20
C MET A 183 14.70 -18.77 -4.57
N PHE A 184 15.92 -18.21 -4.56
CA PHE A 184 17.14 -18.97 -4.85
C PHE A 184 17.43 -20.03 -3.79
N SER A 185 17.15 -19.73 -2.52
CA SER A 185 17.30 -20.70 -1.42
C SER A 185 16.37 -21.89 -1.61
N LEU A 186 15.12 -21.66 -2.02
CA LEU A 186 14.15 -22.71 -2.33
C LEU A 186 14.62 -23.58 -3.49
N VAL A 187 15.17 -22.98 -4.55
CA VAL A 187 15.75 -23.73 -5.67
C VAL A 187 16.93 -24.59 -5.23
N HIS A 188 17.77 -24.07 -4.32
CA HIS A 188 18.91 -24.81 -3.80
C HIS A 188 18.48 -25.99 -2.93
N THR A 189 17.43 -25.83 -2.11
CA THR A 189 16.95 -26.89 -1.20
C THR A 189 16.03 -27.90 -1.88
N ASN A 190 15.25 -27.48 -2.88
CA ASN A 190 14.18 -28.28 -3.50
C ASN A 190 14.41 -28.59 -4.98
N ASN A 191 15.61 -28.34 -5.49
CA ASN A 191 15.97 -28.41 -6.91
C ASN A 191 15.21 -27.40 -7.78
N LEU A 192 15.48 -27.44 -9.09
CA LEU A 192 14.84 -26.56 -10.05
C LEU A 192 13.33 -26.81 -10.13
N PRO A 193 12.51 -25.75 -10.18
CA PRO A 193 11.08 -25.91 -10.39
C PRO A 193 10.82 -26.47 -11.80
N HIS A 194 9.91 -27.42 -11.90
CA HIS A 194 9.45 -27.93 -13.20
C HIS A 194 8.63 -26.89 -13.98
N VAL A 195 7.98 -25.96 -13.27
CA VAL A 195 7.16 -24.89 -13.84
C VAL A 195 7.50 -23.57 -13.16
N PHE A 196 7.85 -22.57 -13.96
CA PHE A 196 7.95 -21.18 -13.51
C PHE A 196 6.71 -20.42 -13.98
N LEU A 197 5.91 -19.92 -13.04
CA LEU A 197 4.61 -19.30 -13.32
C LEU A 197 4.53 -17.90 -12.71
N THR A 198 4.35 -16.89 -13.55
CA THR A 198 4.05 -15.52 -13.11
C THR A 198 2.55 -15.27 -13.21
N LEU A 199 1.94 -14.84 -12.11
CA LEU A 199 0.51 -14.58 -12.04
C LEU A 199 0.22 -13.08 -12.07
N ASN A 200 -0.58 -12.64 -13.04
CA ASN A 200 -1.06 -11.27 -13.12
C ASN A 200 -2.56 -11.24 -13.47
N PRO A 201 -3.46 -11.49 -12.51
CA PRO A 201 -4.90 -11.44 -12.73
C PRO A 201 -5.34 -10.05 -13.19
N SER A 202 -6.01 -9.96 -14.34
CA SER A 202 -6.55 -8.71 -14.86
C SER A 202 -7.90 -8.39 -14.20
N ASP A 203 -7.93 -7.35 -13.37
CA ASP A 203 -9.12 -6.82 -12.70
C ASP A 203 -10.05 -6.05 -13.64
N THR A 204 -9.52 -5.44 -14.70
CA THR A 204 -10.32 -4.73 -15.71
C THR A 204 -11.08 -5.65 -16.65
N ASN A 205 -10.56 -6.84 -16.92
CA ASN A 205 -11.16 -7.78 -17.87
C ASN A 205 -11.94 -8.92 -17.20
N ASN A 206 -11.75 -9.13 -15.89
CA ASN A 206 -12.45 -10.20 -15.17
C ASN A 206 -13.79 -9.71 -14.60
N PRO A 207 -14.93 -10.36 -14.92
CA PRO A 207 -16.23 -9.97 -14.38
C PRO A 207 -16.32 -10.07 -12.87
N ILE A 208 -15.58 -10.98 -12.24
CA ILE A 208 -15.58 -11.15 -10.78
C ILE A 208 -15.12 -9.86 -10.10
N ALA A 209 -14.09 -9.19 -10.65
CA ALA A 209 -13.61 -7.91 -10.12
C ALA A 209 -14.69 -6.82 -10.15
N GLN A 210 -15.55 -6.83 -11.17
CA GLN A 210 -16.68 -5.90 -11.29
C GLN A 210 -17.75 -6.16 -10.22
N VAL A 211 -17.98 -7.43 -9.86
CA VAL A 211 -18.85 -7.81 -8.74
C VAL A 211 -18.27 -7.31 -7.41
N PHE A 212 -16.96 -7.48 -7.18
CA PHE A 212 -16.30 -6.92 -5.99
C PHE A 212 -16.43 -5.39 -5.92
N ALA A 213 -16.39 -4.71 -7.07
CA ALA A 213 -16.57 -3.26 -7.15
C ALA A 213 -18.03 -2.80 -6.93
N GLY A 214 -18.98 -3.74 -6.81
CA GLY A 214 -20.40 -3.46 -6.56
C GLY A 214 -21.21 -3.20 -7.84
N ARG A 215 -20.66 -3.52 -9.02
CA ARG A 215 -21.41 -3.41 -10.28
C ARG A 215 -22.47 -4.51 -10.34
N ASN A 216 -23.72 -4.13 -10.61
CA ASN A 216 -24.79 -5.09 -10.84
C ASN A 216 -24.64 -5.68 -12.25
N ILE A 217 -24.02 -6.86 -12.34
CA ILE A 217 -23.82 -7.60 -13.59
C ILE A 217 -24.35 -9.02 -13.45
N ASN A 218 -24.92 -9.53 -14.54
CA ASN A 218 -25.23 -10.96 -14.65
C ASN A 218 -23.99 -11.71 -15.13
N LEU A 219 -23.40 -12.53 -14.26
CA LEU A 219 -22.21 -13.32 -14.60
C LEU A 219 -22.46 -14.34 -15.73
N ASP A 220 -23.66 -14.90 -15.82
CA ASP A 220 -24.01 -15.91 -16.83
C ASP A 220 -24.16 -15.32 -18.23
N GLN A 221 -24.37 -14.00 -18.32
CA GLN A 221 -24.59 -13.30 -19.58
C GLN A 221 -23.53 -12.24 -19.88
N PHE A 222 -22.50 -12.13 -19.04
CA PHE A 222 -21.53 -11.04 -19.10
C PHE A 222 -20.85 -10.92 -20.47
N PHE A 223 -20.54 -12.05 -21.09
CA PHE A 223 -19.86 -12.09 -22.38
C PHE A 223 -20.80 -12.09 -23.60
N HIS A 224 -22.13 -12.17 -23.42
CA HIS A 224 -23.07 -12.27 -24.53
C HIS A 224 -23.31 -10.93 -25.27
N ASN A 225 -23.22 -9.81 -24.56
CA ASN A 225 -23.62 -8.49 -25.09
C ASN A 225 -22.51 -7.43 -24.98
N LEU A 226 -21.25 -7.82 -25.17
CA LEU A 226 -20.12 -6.91 -24.99
C LEU A 226 -20.06 -5.84 -26.09
N LYS A 227 -19.99 -4.57 -25.68
CA LYS A 227 -19.62 -3.42 -26.51
C LYS A 227 -18.16 -3.08 -26.25
N PRO A 228 -17.20 -3.51 -27.11
CA PRO A 228 -15.78 -3.58 -26.75
C PRO A 228 -15.15 -2.29 -26.22
N GLN A 229 -15.51 -1.14 -26.79
CA GLN A 229 -14.93 0.16 -26.40
C GLN A 229 -15.59 0.75 -25.15
N THR A 230 -16.93 0.83 -25.14
CA THR A 230 -17.69 1.40 -24.02
C THR A 230 -17.52 0.57 -22.75
N ASP A 231 -17.62 -0.76 -22.86
CA ASP A 231 -17.56 -1.64 -21.69
C ASP A 231 -16.18 -1.64 -21.05
N ASN A 232 -15.10 -1.56 -21.85
CA ASN A 232 -13.75 -1.54 -21.29
C ASN A 232 -13.50 -0.26 -20.46
N LEU A 233 -13.94 0.89 -20.97
CA LEU A 233 -13.85 2.16 -20.24
C LEU A 233 -14.68 2.12 -18.95
N GLU A 234 -15.90 1.59 -19.00
CA GLU A 234 -16.75 1.43 -17.81
C GLU A 234 -16.13 0.49 -16.77
N ARG A 235 -15.59 -0.66 -17.21
CA ARG A 235 -14.93 -1.62 -16.32
C ARG A 235 -13.71 -1.01 -15.64
N SER A 236 -12.89 -0.30 -16.40
CA SER A 236 -11.72 0.41 -15.90
C SER A 236 -12.11 1.52 -14.92
N ALA A 237 -13.15 2.30 -15.24
CA ALA A 237 -13.67 3.35 -14.37
C ALA A 237 -14.23 2.79 -13.05
N CYS A 238 -14.94 1.65 -13.09
CA CYS A 238 -15.50 1.01 -11.91
C CYS A 238 -14.41 0.56 -10.93
N ILE A 239 -13.36 -0.07 -11.43
CA ILE A 239 -12.20 -0.47 -10.62
C ILE A 239 -11.43 0.74 -10.10
N ALA A 240 -11.22 1.77 -10.94
CA ALA A 240 -10.53 2.99 -10.53
C ALA A 240 -11.29 3.74 -9.40
N GLN A 241 -12.62 3.67 -9.40
CA GLN A 241 -13.46 4.24 -8.34
C GLN A 241 -13.42 3.42 -7.04
N ASN A 242 -13.11 2.13 -7.11
CA ASN A 242 -13.00 1.25 -5.94
C ASN A 242 -11.72 0.40 -6.01
N PRO A 243 -10.54 0.98 -5.71
CA PRO A 243 -9.28 0.23 -5.75
C PRO A 243 -9.21 -0.90 -4.71
N VAL A 244 -10.02 -0.83 -3.65
CA VAL A 244 -10.10 -1.91 -2.64
C VAL A 244 -10.72 -3.17 -3.25
N ALA A 245 -11.71 -3.02 -4.12
CA ALA A 245 -12.29 -4.14 -4.85
C ALA A 245 -11.25 -4.84 -5.75
N GLY A 246 -10.38 -4.08 -6.42
CA GLY A 246 -9.25 -4.62 -7.18
C GLY A 246 -8.30 -5.45 -6.30
N ALA A 247 -7.94 -4.94 -5.12
CA ALA A 247 -7.11 -5.67 -4.15
C ALA A 247 -7.80 -6.93 -3.61
N GLN A 248 -9.10 -6.87 -3.32
CA GLN A 248 -9.88 -8.03 -2.89
C GLN A 248 -9.96 -9.10 -3.98
N PHE A 249 -10.20 -8.69 -5.22
CA PHE A 249 -10.19 -9.57 -6.39
C PHE A 249 -8.84 -10.23 -6.60
N PHE A 250 -7.73 -9.48 -6.49
CA PHE A 250 -6.39 -10.02 -6.61
C PHE A 250 -6.14 -11.11 -5.56
N ASN A 251 -6.40 -10.80 -4.28
CA ASN A 251 -6.25 -11.77 -3.19
C ASN A 251 -7.17 -12.98 -3.35
N PHE A 252 -8.42 -12.78 -3.78
CA PHE A 252 -9.36 -13.87 -4.07
C PHE A 252 -8.86 -14.77 -5.21
N SER A 253 -8.35 -14.18 -6.29
CA SER A 253 -7.82 -14.90 -7.46
C SER A 253 -6.59 -15.72 -7.11
N VAL A 254 -5.64 -15.13 -6.38
CA VAL A 254 -4.42 -15.82 -5.93
C VAL A 254 -4.77 -16.97 -5.00
N ARG A 255 -5.65 -16.76 -4.01
CA ARG A 255 -6.07 -17.83 -3.09
C ARG A 255 -6.74 -18.99 -3.81
N ASN A 256 -7.68 -18.71 -4.73
CA ASN A 256 -8.35 -19.75 -5.49
C ASN A 256 -7.38 -20.51 -6.39
N LEU A 257 -6.38 -19.84 -6.97
CA LEU A 257 -5.37 -20.53 -7.75
C LEU A 257 -4.55 -21.49 -6.87
N LEU A 258 -4.06 -21.05 -5.71
CA LEU A 258 -3.32 -21.90 -4.78
C LEU A 258 -4.20 -23.08 -4.30
N ASP A 259 -5.42 -22.78 -3.86
CA ASP A 259 -6.30 -23.78 -3.24
C ASP A 259 -6.86 -24.78 -4.25
N ILE A 260 -7.30 -24.31 -5.43
CA ILE A 260 -8.03 -25.11 -6.42
C ILE A 260 -7.10 -25.64 -7.50
N LEU A 261 -6.32 -24.77 -8.16
CA LEU A 261 -5.47 -25.17 -9.29
C LEU A 261 -4.21 -25.90 -8.81
N LEU A 262 -3.54 -25.38 -7.77
CA LEU A 262 -2.39 -26.06 -7.18
C LEU A 262 -2.79 -27.10 -6.13
N GLY A 263 -4.02 -27.03 -5.60
CA GLY A 263 -4.55 -28.06 -4.72
C GLY A 263 -3.93 -28.05 -3.32
N THR A 264 -3.36 -26.93 -2.86
CA THR A 264 -2.61 -26.84 -1.59
C THR A 264 -3.45 -27.20 -0.36
N LYS A 265 -4.78 -27.03 -0.43
CA LYS A 265 -5.74 -27.39 0.61
C LYS A 265 -6.38 -28.77 0.45
N ARG A 266 -6.09 -29.50 -0.62
CA ARG A 266 -6.60 -30.87 -0.81
C ARG A 266 -5.83 -31.83 0.10
N GLN A 267 -6.49 -32.88 0.58
CA GLN A 267 -5.84 -33.88 1.45
C GLN A 267 -4.61 -34.52 0.80
N ASN A 268 -4.65 -34.73 -0.51
CA ASN A 268 -3.56 -35.30 -1.29
C ASN A 268 -2.55 -34.26 -1.82
N ARG A 269 -2.77 -32.95 -1.58
CA ARG A 269 -1.96 -31.83 -2.09
C ARG A 269 -1.68 -31.86 -3.60
N LYS A 270 -2.57 -32.49 -4.38
CA LYS A 270 -2.43 -32.64 -5.84
C LYS A 270 -3.30 -31.65 -6.59
N GLY A 271 -2.65 -30.75 -7.31
CA GLY A 271 -3.22 -29.82 -8.27
C GLY A 271 -3.11 -30.30 -9.71
N VAL A 272 -3.35 -29.38 -10.65
CA VAL A 272 -3.26 -29.62 -12.10
C VAL A 272 -1.84 -29.98 -12.53
N PHE A 273 -0.82 -29.46 -11.83
CA PHE A 273 0.60 -29.72 -12.11
C PHE A 273 1.19 -30.86 -11.27
N GLY A 274 0.36 -31.64 -10.57
CA GLY A 274 0.80 -32.70 -9.67
C GLY A 274 0.85 -32.27 -8.21
N GLU A 275 1.69 -32.95 -7.42
CA GLU A 275 1.83 -32.69 -5.99
C GLU A 275 2.73 -31.48 -5.73
N VAL A 276 2.23 -30.55 -4.93
CA VAL A 276 2.98 -29.33 -4.59
C VAL A 276 3.82 -29.58 -3.34
N ALA A 277 5.15 -29.61 -3.53
CA ALA A 277 6.09 -29.70 -2.43
C ALA A 277 6.36 -28.33 -1.79
N VAL A 278 6.62 -27.30 -2.61
CA VAL A 278 6.91 -25.91 -2.22
C VAL A 278 6.34 -24.97 -3.30
N TYR A 279 5.88 -23.78 -2.90
CA TYR A 279 5.38 -22.72 -3.80
C TYR A 279 5.62 -21.32 -3.22
#